data_AF-A0A0K9GGC3-F1
#
_entry.id   AF-A0A0K9GGC3-F1
#
_cell.length_a   1.000
_cell.length_b   1.000
_cell.length_c   1.000
_cell.angle_alpha   90.00
_cell.angle_beta   90.00
_cell.angle_gamma   90.00
#
_symmetry.space_group_name_H-M   'P 1'
#
loop_
_entity.id
_entity.type
_entity.pdbx_description
1 polymer ?
#
loop_
_entity_poly.entity_id
_entity_poly.type
_entity_poly.pdbx_seq_one_letter_code
_entity_poly.pdbx_strand_id
1 'polypeptide(L)' 'MGFWYFLILFIGIFLMAMAFIKRSINAVKKLTLLLLGVCMITFSLFMFQDGSAEIVDNLLKSFNINL' A
#
# COMPACT_ATOMS: atom_id res chain seq x y z
N MET A 1 -0.75 -11.17 12.09
CA MET A 1 -1.21 -9.94 11.41
C MET A 1 -0.11 -9.37 10.50
N GLY A 2 1.14 -9.25 10.97
CA GLY A 2 2.28 -8.76 10.16
C GLY A 2 2.54 -9.46 8.81
N PHE A 3 2.27 -10.77 8.70
CA PHE A 3 2.44 -11.52 7.44
C PHE A 3 1.63 -10.92 6.27
N TRP A 4 0.40 -10.48 6.53
CA TRP A 4 -0.47 -9.88 5.50
C TRP A 4 0.07 -8.53 5.01
N TYR A 5 0.62 -7.72 5.90
CA TYR A 5 1.27 -6.46 5.54
C TYR A 5 2.53 -6.71 4.71
N PHE A 6 3.30 -7.76 5.03
CA PHE A 6 4.46 -8.17 4.23
C PHE A 6 4.06 -8.58 2.82
N LEU A 7 2.94 -9.30 2.69
CA LEU A 7 2.39 -9.70 1.40
C LEU A 7 2.00 -8.48 0.56
N ILE A 8 1.30 -7.50 1.16
CA ILE A 8 0.91 -6.25 0.50
C ILE A 8 2.13 -5.45 0.05
N LEU A 9 3.18 -5.40 0.88
CA LEU A 9 4.44 -4.75 0.54
C LEU A 9 5.09 -5.43 -0.68
N PHE A 10 5.15 -6.76 -0.70
CA PHE A 10 5.71 -7.52 -1.81
C PHE A 10 4.92 -7.33 -3.10
N ILE A 11 3.58 -7.31 -3.01
CA ILE A 11 2.69 -7.03 -4.14
C ILE A 11 2.92 -5.60 -4.66
N GLY A 12 3.04 -4.60 -3.79
CA GLY A 12 3.32 -3.21 -4.17
C GLY A 12 4.64 -3.06 -4.92
N ILE A 13 5.71 -3.69 -4.42
CA ILE A 13 7.01 -3.72 -5.09
C ILE A 13 6.93 -4.42 -6.44
N PHE A 14 6.24 -5.57 -6.50
CA PHE A 14 6.08 -6.33 -7.74
C PHE A 14 5.29 -5.54 -8.80
N LEU A 15 4.25 -4.81 -8.38
CA LEU A 15 3.49 -3.91 -9.24
C LEU A 15 4.37 -2.78 -9.80
N MET A 16 5.24 -2.21 -8.96
CA MET A 16 6.21 -1.19 -9.36
C MET A 16 7.22 -1.76 -10.36
N ALA A 17 7.76 -2.96 -10.11
CA ALA A 17 8.67 -3.64 -11.02
C ALA A 17 8.03 -3.93 -12.38
N MET A 18 6.78 -4.42 -12.41
CA MET A 18 6.04 -4.62 -13.66
C MET A 18 5.82 -3.33 -14.44
N ALA A 19 5.54 -2.22 -13.75
CA ALA A 19 5.37 -0.91 -14.38
C ALA A 19 6.65 -0.39 -15.04
N PHE A 20 7.83 -0.82 -14.57
CA PHE A 20 9.12 -0.53 -15.20
C PHE A 20 9.47 -1.49 -16.34
N ILE A 21 9.19 -2.79 -16.19
CA ILE A 21 9.51 -3.82 -17.20
C ILE A 21 8.68 -3.64 -18.46
N LYS A 22 7.40 -3.28 -18.32
CA LYS A 22 6.48 -3.16 -19.45
C LYS A 22 6.68 -1.81 -20.14
N ARG A 23 7.55 -1.79 -21.16
CA ARG A 23 7.96 -0.59 -21.92
C ARG A 23 6.81 0.09 -22.68
N SER A 24 5.74 -0.64 -23.00
CA SER A 24 4.57 -0.18 -23.77
C SER A 24 3.39 0.18 -22.86
N ILE A 25 3.63 0.96 -21.80
CA ILE A 25 2.56 1.54 -20.99
C ILE A 25 2.52 3.04 -21.25
N ASN A 26 1.33 3.59 -21.52
CA ASN A 26 1.12 5.03 -21.61
C ASN A 26 1.69 5.74 -20.38
N ALA A 27 2.35 6.88 -20.58
CA ALA A 27 3.01 7.64 -19.51
C ALA A 27 2.07 7.93 -18.32
N VAL A 28 0.80 8.27 -18.61
CA VAL A 28 -0.24 8.48 -17.58
C VAL A 28 -0.50 7.23 -16.76
N LYS A 29 -0.64 6.06 -17.41
CA LYS A 29 -0.86 4.77 -16.74
C LYS A 29 0.37 4.32 -15.94
N LYS A 30 1.57 4.61 -16.44
CA LYS A 30 2.81 4.34 -15.72
C LYS A 30 2.91 5.19 -14.46
N LEU A 31 2.56 6.47 -14.55
CA LEU A 31 2.57 7.38 -13.42
C LEU A 31 1.52 6.99 -12.37
N THR A 32 0.30 6.62 -12.77
CA THR A 32 -0.71 6.13 -11.81
C THR A 32 -0.30 4.81 -11.15
N LEU A 33 0.30 3.87 -11.89
CA LEU A 33 0.84 2.62 -11.32
C LEU A 33 1.96 2.88 -10.31
N LEU A 34 2.87 3.81 -10.62
CA LEU A 34 3.93 4.21 -9.70
C LEU A 34 3.38 4.84 -8.43
N LEU A 35 2.45 5.79 -8.58
CA LEU A 35 1.85 6.50 -7.45
C LEU A 35 1.06 5.53 -6.56
N LEU A 36 0.31 4.60 -7.16
CA LEU A 36 -0.40 3.54 -6.45
C LEU A 36 0.56 2.59 -5.73
N GLY A 37 1.63 2.16 -6.39
CA GLY A 37 2.66 1.29 -5.80
C GLY A 37 3.34 1.95 -4.60
N VAL A 38 3.73 3.22 -4.72
CA VAL A 38 4.31 4.00 -3.62
C VAL A 38 3.32 4.15 -2.45
N CYS A 39 2.04 4.43 -2.73
CA CYS A 39 1.02 4.47 -1.69
C CYS A 39 0.87 3.12 -0.98
N MET A 40 0.83 2.00 -1.71
CA MET A 40 0.73 0.66 -1.12
C MET A 40 1.93 0.31 -0.25
N ILE A 41 3.14 0.62 -0.72
CA ILE A 41 4.38 0.37 0.04
C ILE A 41 4.37 1.22 1.32
N THR A 42 4.09 2.52 1.20
CA THR A 42 4.02 3.45 2.35
C THR A 42 2.98 2.98 3.38
N PHE A 43 1.80 2.57 2.91
CA PHE A 43 0.74 2.06 3.78
C PHE A 43 1.12 0.75 4.48
N SER A 44 1.76 -0.17 3.76
CA SER A 44 2.25 -1.42 4.36
C SER A 44 3.32 -1.19 5.42
N LEU A 45 4.26 -0.26 5.17
CA LEU A 45 5.29 0.12 6.14
C LEU A 45 4.69 0.79 7.37
N PHE A 46 3.67 1.62 7.20
CA PHE A 46 2.92 2.22 8.31
C PHE A 46 2.26 1.15 9.18
N MET A 47 1.60 0.16 8.56
CA MET A 47 1.01 -1.00 9.27
C MET A 47 2.04 -1.92 9.93
N PHE A 48 3.33 -1.82 9.57
CA PHE A 48 4.41 -2.57 10.24
C PHE A 48 4.88 -1.93 11.55
N GLN A 49 4.55 -0.66 11.79
CA GLN A 49 4.95 0.02 13.03
C GLN A 49 4.12 -0.47 14.21
N ASP A 50 4.78 -0.62 15.37
CA ASP A 50 4.12 -0.89 16.64
C ASP A 50 3.20 0.30 17.00
N GLY A 51 1.95 0.02 17.37
CA GLY A 51 0.92 1.04 17.61
C GLY A 51 0.10 1.46 16.38
N SER A 52 0.47 1.00 15.17
CA SER A 52 -0.33 1.25 13.95
C SER A 52 -1.76 0.71 14.05
N ALA A 53 -1.94 -0.44 14.72
CA ALA A 53 -3.25 -1.03 14.97
C ALA A 53 -4.17 -0.10 15.77
N GLU A 54 -3.65 0.57 16.81
CA GLU A 54 -4.42 1.51 17.63
C GLU A 54 -4.75 2.80 16.87
N ILE A 55 -3.84 3.26 16.01
CA ILE A 55 -4.08 4.42 15.15
C ILE A 55 -5.21 4.12 14.15
N VAL A 56 -5.17 2.95 13.52
CA VAL A 56 -6.20 2.52 12.57
C VAL A 56 -7.54 2.29 13.26
N ASP A 57 -7.54 1.72 14.46
CA ASP A 57 -8.75 1.49 15.27
C ASP A 57 -9.41 2.81 15.69
N ASN A 58 -8.61 3.79 16.14
CA ASN A 58 -9.10 5.14 16.45
C ASN A 58 -9.64 5.87 15.22
N LEU A 59 -9.00 5.69 14.06
CA LEU A 59 -9.44 6.28 12.80
C LEU A 59 -10.76 5.66 12.33
N LEU A 60 -10.91 4.33 12.38
CA LEU A 60 -12.16 3.62 12.11
C LEU A 60 -13.31 4.08 13.01
N LYS A 61 -13.05 4.20 14.31
CA LYS A 61 -14.02 4.76 15.28
C LYS A 61 -14.40 6.20 14.95
N SER A 62 -13.44 7.02 14.52
CA SER A 62 -13.72 8.40 14.07
C SER A 62 -14.59 8.44 12.82
N PHE A 63 -14.54 7.42 11.96
CA PHE A 63 -15.44 7.26 10.81
C PHE A 63 -16.76 6.56 11.15
N ASN A 64 -17.04 6.33 12.44
CA ASN A 64 -18.23 5.66 12.96
C ASN A 64 -18.41 4.21 12.44
N ILE A 65 -17.29 3.56 12.07
CA ILE A 65 -17.26 2.16 11.67
C ILE A 65 -16.74 1.38 12.89
N ASN A 66 -17.63 0.68 13.57
CA ASN A 66 -17.26 -0.22 14.65
C ASN A 66 -16.97 -1.61 14.06
N LEU A 67 -15.78 -2.14 14.37
CA LEU A 67 -15.27 -3.42 13.88
C LEU A 67 -15.43 -4.51 14.95
#